data_AF-A0A6G2VTC6-F1
#
_entry.id   AF-A0A6G2VTC6-F1
#
_cell.length_a   1.000
_cell.length_b   1.000
_cell.length_c   1.000
_cell.angle_alpha   90.00
_cell.angle_beta   90.00
_cell.angle_gamma   90.00
#
_symmetry.space_group_name_H-M   'P 1'
#
loop_
_entity.id
_entity.type
_entity.pdbx_description
1 polymer ?
#
loop_
_entity_poly.entity_id
_entity_poly.type
_entity_poly.pdbx_seq_one_letter_code
_entity_poly.pdbx_strand_id
1 'polypeptide(L)'
;MHPMVKPALRRGWRDRGTVQFGMTPAHALTLGPVDAVTDGLLNLLDGTRGLPLLREEGRRAKLPDGRVDALVERLARAGLVDDARGGGPAADALRERTDVLDRLRPDLASLSLITARPGGAPARLA
;
A
#
# COMPACT_ATOMS: atom_id res chain seq x y z
N MET A 1 0.94 -4.01 -10.68
CA MET A 1 0.64 -3.10 -9.56
C MET A 1 1.82 -2.22 -9.22
N HIS A 2 1.53 -1.00 -8.78
CA HIS A 2 2.43 -0.06 -8.12
C HIS A 2 2.02 0.01 -6.64
N PRO A 3 2.57 -0.85 -5.76
CA PRO A 3 2.10 -0.97 -4.39
C PRO A 3 2.39 0.29 -3.59
N MET A 4 1.39 0.74 -2.85
CA MET A 4 1.51 1.79 -1.85
C MET A 4 0.87 1.36 -0.54
N VAL A 5 1.45 1.66 0.62
CA VAL A 5 0.71 1.55 1.88
C VAL A 5 -0.48 2.51 1.83
N LYS A 6 -1.66 2.06 2.26
CA LYS A 6 -2.87 2.89 2.24
C LYS A 6 -2.64 4.19 3.03
N PRO A 7 -2.75 5.37 2.40
CA PRO A 7 -2.45 6.64 3.07
C PRO A 7 -3.35 6.93 4.28
N ALA A 8 -4.58 6.41 4.25
CA ALA A 8 -5.53 6.53 5.36
C ALA A 8 -5.10 5.75 6.63
N LEU A 9 -4.17 4.79 6.50
CA LEU A 9 -3.65 4.01 7.60
C LEU A 9 -2.32 4.60 8.07
N ARG A 10 -2.37 5.42 9.12
CA ARG A 10 -1.15 5.94 9.76
C ARG A 10 -0.27 4.78 10.25
N ARG A 11 1.01 4.85 9.94
CA ARG A 11 2.02 3.86 10.36
C ARG A 11 2.80 4.37 11.57
N GLY A 12 3.12 3.49 12.51
CA GLY A 12 3.99 3.79 13.65
C GLY A 12 4.58 2.54 14.28
N TRP A 13 5.68 2.69 14.99
CA TRP A 13 6.26 1.60 15.79
C TRP A 13 5.44 1.38 17.05
N ARG A 14 5.03 0.13 17.30
CA ARG A 14 4.39 -0.29 18.55
C ARG A 14 5.41 -0.72 19.59
N ASP A 15 6.45 -1.40 19.13
CA ASP A 15 7.61 -1.84 19.90
C ASP A 15 8.83 -1.99 18.97
N ARG A 16 9.93 -2.62 19.45
CA ARG A 16 11.19 -2.75 18.69
C ARG A 16 11.10 -3.60 17.42
N GLY A 17 10.09 -4.43 17.28
CA GLY A 17 9.97 -5.36 16.15
C GLY A 17 8.58 -5.38 15.52
N THR A 18 7.66 -4.53 15.96
CA THR A 18 6.27 -4.52 15.49
C THR A 18 5.88 -3.14 14.99
N VAL A 19 5.43 -3.10 13.73
CA VAL A 19 4.86 -1.91 13.12
C VAL A 19 3.33 -2.01 13.19
N GLN A 20 2.68 -0.93 13.61
CA GLN A 20 1.24 -0.79 13.58
C GLN A 20 0.82 0.09 12.40
N PHE A 21 -0.26 -0.32 11.73
CA PHE A 21 -0.99 0.42 10.71
C PHE A 21 -2.37 0.75 11.26
N GLY A 22 -2.80 2.01 11.17
CA GLY A 22 -4.07 2.48 11.72
C GLY A 22 -4.00 2.87 13.20
N MET A 23 -4.79 3.88 13.57
CA MET A 23 -4.87 4.40 14.96
C MET A 23 -6.13 3.95 15.71
N THR A 24 -7.18 3.54 14.99
CA THR A 24 -8.45 3.12 15.59
C THR A 24 -8.53 1.59 15.66
N PRO A 25 -9.07 1.00 16.75
CA PRO A 25 -9.10 -0.45 16.90
C PRO A 25 -9.75 -1.20 15.73
N ALA A 26 -10.79 -0.62 15.13
CA ALA A 26 -11.51 -1.21 14.00
C ALA A 26 -10.66 -1.35 12.71
N HIS A 27 -9.59 -0.56 12.57
CA HIS A 27 -8.74 -0.52 11.38
C HIS A 27 -7.25 -0.72 11.70
N ALA A 28 -6.93 -1.09 12.94
CA ALA A 28 -5.56 -1.25 13.39
C ALA A 28 -5.07 -2.67 13.10
N LEU A 29 -3.95 -2.80 12.39
CA LEU A 29 -3.27 -4.07 12.15
C LEU A 29 -1.80 -3.95 12.52
N THR A 30 -1.25 -5.00 13.10
CA THR A 30 0.16 -5.09 13.47
C THR A 30 0.91 -6.05 12.56
N LEU A 31 2.09 -5.63 12.09
CA LEU A 31 3.04 -6.43 11.34
C LEU A 31 4.28 -6.65 12.21
N GLY A 32 4.57 -7.92 12.50
CA GLY A 32 5.78 -8.32 13.22
C GLY A 32 6.17 -9.77 12.87
N PRO A 33 7.42 -10.17 13.12
CA PRO A 33 8.57 -9.28 13.40
C PRO A 33 8.99 -8.49 12.14
N VAL A 34 9.42 -7.25 12.33
CA VAL A 34 9.93 -6.32 11.31
C VAL A 34 11.36 -5.98 11.67
N ASP A 35 12.30 -6.40 10.82
CA ASP A 35 13.70 -5.98 10.88
C ASP A 35 13.94 -4.72 10.04
N ALA A 36 15.14 -4.15 10.14
CA ALA A 36 15.51 -2.93 9.40
C ALA A 36 15.37 -3.08 7.88
N VAL A 37 15.58 -4.29 7.35
CA VAL A 37 15.47 -4.53 5.91
C VAL A 37 14.00 -4.53 5.48
N THR A 38 13.12 -5.15 6.26
CA THR A 38 11.67 -5.12 6.03
C THR A 38 11.12 -3.70 6.19
N ASP A 39 11.58 -2.93 7.18
CA ASP A 39 11.21 -1.52 7.32
C ASP A 39 11.64 -0.66 6.13
N GLY A 40 12.87 -0.85 5.65
CA GLY A 40 13.37 -0.22 4.43
C GLY A 40 12.50 -0.54 3.22
N LEU A 41 12.08 -1.80 3.06
CA LEU A 41 11.18 -2.20 1.99
C LEU A 41 9.78 -1.57 2.13
N LEU A 42 9.24 -1.47 3.34
CA LEU A 42 7.96 -0.78 3.58
C LEU A 42 8.03 0.70 3.14
N ASN A 43 9.19 1.35 3.29
CA ASN A 43 9.39 2.74 2.84
C ASN A 43 9.42 2.88 1.30
N LEU A 44 9.63 1.80 0.56
CA LEU A 44 9.58 1.80 -0.90
C LEU A 44 8.16 1.60 -1.45
N LEU A 45 7.19 1.23 -0.59
CA LEU A 45 5.78 1.04 -0.95
C LEU A 45 5.05 2.38 -0.93
N ASP A 46 5.46 3.28 -1.83
CA ASP A 46 4.94 4.64 -1.98
C ASP A 46 4.10 4.83 -3.26
N GLY A 47 3.91 3.76 -4.06
CA GLY A 47 3.17 3.79 -5.32
C GLY A 47 3.96 4.31 -6.53
N THR A 48 5.21 4.75 -6.35
CA THR A 48 6.05 5.22 -7.45
C THR A 48 6.70 4.07 -8.22
N ARG A 49 6.97 2.95 -7.53
CA ARG A 49 7.66 1.77 -8.07
C ARG A 49 6.68 0.63 -8.37
N GLY A 50 6.82 0.01 -9.52
CA GLY A 50 6.16 -1.27 -9.81
C GLY A 50 6.89 -2.46 -9.19
N LEU A 51 6.25 -3.63 -9.18
CA LEU A 51 6.86 -4.88 -8.67
C LEU A 51 8.25 -5.21 -9.27
N PRO A 52 8.51 -5.04 -10.57
CA PRO A 52 9.84 -5.34 -11.12
C PRO A 52 10.96 -4.53 -10.46
N LEU A 53 10.74 -3.23 -10.28
CA LEU A 53 11.72 -2.33 -9.66
C LEU A 53 11.88 -2.63 -8.16
N LEU A 54 10.80 -2.98 -7.45
CA LEU A 54 10.90 -3.40 -6.05
C LEU A 54 11.72 -4.68 -5.87
N ARG A 55 11.63 -5.63 -6.81
CA ARG A 55 12.47 -6.84 -6.81
C ARG A 55 13.94 -6.51 -7.07
N GLU A 56 14.22 -5.54 -7.92
CA GLU A 56 15.59 -5.01 -8.12
C GLU A 56 16.15 -4.39 -6.84
N GLU A 57 15.38 -3.54 -6.17
CA GLU A 57 15.79 -2.96 -4.89
C GLU A 57 15.99 -4.03 -3.81
N GLY A 58 15.14 -5.06 -3.76
CA GLY A 58 15.31 -6.20 -2.87
C GLY A 58 16.63 -6.95 -3.12
N ARG A 59 16.96 -7.21 -4.39
CA ARG A 59 18.25 -7.83 -4.77
C ARG A 59 19.45 -6.96 -4.37
N ARG A 60 19.37 -5.63 -4.56
CA ARG A 60 20.42 -4.68 -4.11
C ARG A 60 20.60 -4.70 -2.59
N ALA A 61 19.52 -4.88 -1.84
CA ALA A 61 19.54 -5.04 -0.40
C ALA A 61 19.91 -6.47 0.07
N LYS A 62 20.28 -7.37 -0.85
CA LYS A 62 20.61 -8.78 -0.57
C LYS A 62 19.48 -9.56 0.10
N LEU A 63 18.23 -9.21 -0.19
CA LEU A 63 17.08 -9.98 0.27
C LEU A 63 17.00 -11.34 -0.45
N PRO A 64 16.52 -12.39 0.23
CA PRO A 64 16.19 -13.64 -0.44
C PRO A 64 15.17 -13.43 -1.56
N ASP A 65 15.31 -14.21 -2.63
CA ASP A 65 14.37 -14.19 -3.74
C ASP A 65 12.94 -14.46 -3.26
N GLY A 66 11.97 -13.76 -3.87
CA GLY A 66 10.56 -13.86 -3.50
C GLY A 66 10.18 -13.16 -2.19
N ARG A 67 11.13 -12.66 -1.38
CA ARG A 67 10.82 -11.95 -0.13
C ARG A 67 9.98 -10.69 -0.35
N VAL A 68 10.27 -9.96 -1.44
CA VAL A 68 9.49 -8.77 -1.85
C VAL A 68 8.06 -9.16 -2.19
N ASP A 69 7.88 -10.17 -3.04
CA ASP A 69 6.56 -10.62 -3.47
C ASP A 69 5.73 -11.15 -2.30
N ALA A 70 6.34 -11.96 -1.43
CA ALA A 70 5.70 -12.49 -0.24
C ALA A 70 5.26 -11.39 0.74
N LEU A 71 6.07 -10.34 0.91
CA LEU A 71 5.68 -9.20 1.75
C LEU A 71 4.51 -8.45 1.14
N VAL A 72 4.59 -8.07 -0.14
CA VAL A 72 3.52 -7.33 -0.83
C VAL A 72 2.22 -8.13 -0.81
N GLU A 73 2.29 -9.44 -1.07
CA GLU A 73 1.13 -10.32 -1.03
C GLU A 73 0.52 -10.42 0.37
N ARG A 74 1.34 -10.57 1.42
CA ARG A 74 0.87 -10.58 2.82
C ARG A 74 0.16 -9.27 3.17
N LEU A 75 0.73 -8.13 2.78
CA LEU A 75 0.13 -6.81 3.02
C LEU A 75 -1.16 -6.63 2.21
N ALA A 76 -1.21 -7.11 0.97
CA ALA A 76 -2.39 -7.04 0.12
C ALA A 76 -3.53 -7.88 0.69
N ARG A 77 -3.22 -9.10 1.15
CA ARG A 77 -4.18 -9.98 1.85
C ARG A 77 -4.71 -9.35 3.14
N ALA A 78 -3.86 -8.62 3.86
CA ALA A 78 -4.25 -7.85 5.05
C ALA A 78 -4.99 -6.54 4.74
N GLY A 79 -5.14 -6.17 3.46
CA GLY A 79 -5.77 -4.91 3.06
C GLY A 79 -4.98 -3.66 3.44
N LEU A 80 -3.66 -3.76 3.60
CA LEU A 80 -2.77 -2.66 4.01
C LEU A 80 -2.16 -1.89 2.85
N VAL A 81 -2.17 -2.46 1.64
CA VAL A 81 -1.63 -1.83 0.43
C VAL A 81 -2.72 -1.59 -0.60
N ASP A 82 -2.50 -0.56 -1.41
CA ASP A 82 -3.27 -0.23 -2.59
C ASP A 82 -2.39 -0.32 -3.85
N ASP A 83 -3.01 -0.27 -5.03
CA ASP A 83 -2.33 -0.13 -6.31
C ASP A 83 -2.54 1.28 -6.85
N ALA A 84 -1.48 2.10 -6.84
CA ALA A 84 -1.54 3.49 -7.29
C ALA A 84 -2.05 3.63 -8.74
N ARG A 85 -1.88 2.59 -9.56
CA ARG A 85 -2.34 2.52 -10.96
C ARG A 85 -3.44 1.48 -11.18
N GLY A 86 -4.07 0.97 -10.12
CA GLY A 86 -5.09 -0.07 -10.21
C GLY A 86 -6.50 0.47 -10.50
N GLY A 87 -7.50 -0.40 -10.59
CA GLY A 87 -8.91 0.02 -10.70
C GLY A 87 -9.45 0.21 -12.11
N GLY A 88 -8.61 0.02 -13.14
CA GLY A 88 -9.03 -0.12 -14.53
C GLY A 88 -9.33 1.20 -15.26
N PRO A 89 -9.86 1.12 -16.49
CA PRO A 89 -9.92 2.28 -17.41
C PRO A 89 -10.73 3.47 -16.87
N ALA A 90 -11.80 3.24 -16.10
CA ALA A 90 -12.59 4.31 -15.51
C ALA A 90 -11.79 5.06 -14.42
N ALA A 91 -11.06 4.33 -13.57
CA ALA A 91 -10.15 4.92 -12.60
C ALA A 91 -9.00 5.67 -13.28
N ASP A 92 -8.48 5.16 -14.39
CA ASP A 92 -7.46 5.84 -15.19
C ASP A 92 -8.00 7.17 -15.74
N ALA A 93 -9.19 7.17 -16.33
CA ALA A 93 -9.85 8.40 -16.79
C ALA A 93 -10.12 9.40 -15.66
N LEU A 94 -10.46 8.93 -14.46
CA LEU A 94 -10.63 9.80 -13.29
C LEU A 94 -9.30 10.43 -12.84
N ARG A 95 -8.17 9.71 -12.92
CA ARG A 95 -6.84 10.26 -12.57
C ARG A 95 -6.39 11.39 -13.49
N GLU A 96 -6.78 11.36 -14.77
CA GLU A 96 -6.51 12.46 -15.69
C GLU A 96 -7.24 13.76 -15.31
N ARG A 97 -8.30 13.67 -14.50
CA ARG A 97 -9.08 14.81 -13.98
C ARG A 97 -8.59 15.20 -12.59
N THR A 98 -7.37 15.73 -12.52
CA THR A 98 -6.65 16.00 -11.26
C THR A 98 -7.44 16.88 -10.29
N ASP A 99 -8.16 17.89 -10.78
CA ASP A 99 -9.00 18.79 -9.98
C ASP A 99 -10.20 18.09 -9.35
N VAL A 100 -10.77 17.09 -10.03
CA VAL A 100 -11.88 16.27 -9.52
C VAL A 100 -11.34 15.26 -8.52
N LEU A 101 -10.25 14.58 -8.87
CA LEU A 101 -9.61 13.61 -7.97
C LEU A 101 -9.18 14.28 -6.67
N ASP A 102 -8.63 15.51 -6.72
CA ASP A 102 -8.23 16.26 -5.55
C ASP A 102 -9.38 16.56 -4.59
N ARG A 103 -10.58 16.81 -5.14
CA ARG A 103 -11.82 17.01 -4.37
C ARG A 103 -12.36 15.70 -3.79
N LEU A 104 -12.17 14.58 -4.49
CA LEU A 104 -12.58 13.24 -4.07
C LEU A 104 -11.53 12.52 -3.20
N ARG A 105 -10.40 13.15 -2.86
CA ARG A 105 -9.37 12.53 -2.00
C ARG A 105 -9.93 12.00 -0.67
N PRO A 106 -10.83 12.71 0.04
CA PRO A 106 -11.44 12.17 1.27
C PRO A 106 -12.29 10.92 1.03
N ASP A 107 -13.08 10.89 -0.04
CA ASP A 107 -13.90 9.74 -0.45
C ASP A 107 -13.03 8.55 -0.84
N LEU A 108 -11.98 8.79 -1.63
CA LEU A 108 -11.00 7.76 -1.99
C LEU A 108 -10.32 7.17 -0.75
N ALA A 109 -9.92 8.01 0.19
CA ALA A 109 -9.32 7.57 1.45
C ALA A 109 -10.30 6.71 2.26
N SER A 110 -11.57 7.11 2.35
CA SER A 110 -12.62 6.37 3.05
C SER A 110 -12.91 5.02 2.38
N LEU A 111 -13.03 5.00 1.05
CA LEU A 111 -13.21 3.77 0.27
C LEU A 111 -12.03 2.82 0.48
N SER A 112 -10.79 3.34 0.52
CA SER A 112 -9.59 2.53 0.75
C SER A 112 -9.64 1.75 2.06
N LEU A 113 -10.27 2.28 3.12
CA LEU A 113 -10.38 1.59 4.41
C LEU A 113 -11.33 0.39 4.35
N ILE A 114 -12.36 0.46 3.50
CA ILE A 114 -13.39 -0.60 3.37
C ILE A 114 -13.19 -1.49 2.14
N THR A 115 -12.18 -1.22 1.31
CA THR A 115 -11.79 -2.05 0.15
C THR A 115 -10.47 -2.76 0.41
N ALA A 116 -10.49 -4.06 0.70
CA ALA A 116 -9.25 -4.81 0.93
C ALA A 116 -8.39 -4.96 -0.35
N ARG A 117 -9.03 -5.13 -1.51
CA ARG A 117 -8.36 -5.40 -2.79
C ARG A 117 -7.57 -4.15 -3.27
N PRO A 118 -6.28 -4.29 -3.65
CA PRO A 118 -5.55 -3.24 -4.34
C PRO A 118 -6.26 -2.78 -5.62
N GLY A 119 -6.36 -1.47 -5.82
CA GLY A 119 -7.12 -0.84 -6.91
C GLY A 119 -8.64 -0.88 -6.72
N GLY A 120 -9.14 -1.45 -5.62
CA GLY A 120 -10.58 -1.58 -5.37
C GLY A 120 -11.27 -0.27 -5.02
N ALA A 121 -10.60 0.63 -4.30
CA ALA A 121 -11.13 1.96 -3.99
C ALA A 121 -11.28 2.85 -5.25
N PRO A 122 -10.23 3.03 -6.08
CA PRO A 122 -10.38 3.84 -7.29
C PRO A 122 -11.39 3.23 -8.28
N ALA A 123 -11.52 1.90 -8.36
CA ALA A 123 -12.55 1.25 -9.17
C ALA A 123 -13.99 1.53 -8.71
N ARG A 124 -14.21 1.79 -7.42
CA ARG A 124 -15.54 2.12 -6.86
C ARG A 124 -15.85 3.60 -6.93
N LEU A 125 -14.81 4.44 -6.99
CA LEU A 125 -14.94 5.88 -7.03
C LEU A 125 -15.25 6.40 -8.45
N ALA A 126 -14.70 5.73 -9.47
CA ALA A 126 -14.90 6.05 -10.88
C ALA A 126 -16.24 5.52 -11.40
#